data_AF-A0A4E0PSV3-F1
#
_entry.id   AF-A0A4E0PSV3-F1
#
_cell.length_a   1.000
_cell.length_b   1.000
_cell.length_c   1.000
_cell.angle_alpha   90.00
_cell.angle_beta   90.00
_cell.angle_gamma   90.00
#
_symmetry.space_group_name_H-M   'P 1'
#
loop_
_entity.id
_entity.type
_entity.pdbx_description
1 polymer ?
#
loop_
_entity_poly.entity_id
_entity_poly.type
_entity_poly.pdbx_seq_one_letter_code
_entity_poly.pdbx_strand_id
1 'polypeptide(L)'
;MKGLSGDENAVSVPIGFILTFSITVLVLVVTLTSFYSMMDQAEQTVMRDEFEIHGSDIAVRIAAIDTTVAIAEDAGSGIQEISYRLSLPDRIAGKEYSIEFSNITNDIIIASEERDETRVKVPYSTEDTTVTPTTLYSSKGEYLIVYNPITNTIDIS
;
A
#
# COMPACT_ATOMS: atom_id res chain seq x y z
N MET A 1 -62.90 -3.52 46.26
CA MET A 1 -61.44 -3.36 46.08
C MET A 1 -60.86 -4.75 45.85
N LYS A 2 -60.42 -5.06 44.63
CA LYS A 2 -59.85 -6.37 44.26
C LYS A 2 -58.40 -6.12 43.85
N GLY A 3 -57.47 -6.78 44.53
CA GLY A 3 -56.06 -6.40 44.62
C GLY A 3 -55.30 -6.57 43.30
N LEU A 4 -54.44 -5.59 43.03
CA LEU A 4 -53.39 -5.60 42.00
C LEU A 4 -52.12 -6.34 42.50
N SER A 5 -52.27 -7.26 43.45
CA SER A 5 -51.14 -8.06 43.96
C SER A 5 -51.08 -9.36 43.17
N GLY A 6 -50.17 -9.40 42.19
CA GLY A 6 -49.75 -10.66 41.56
C GLY A 6 -50.06 -10.81 40.07
N ASP A 7 -50.07 -9.73 39.28
CA ASP A 7 -49.99 -9.90 37.82
C ASP A 7 -48.53 -10.09 37.40
N GLU A 8 -48.06 -11.33 37.46
CA GLU A 8 -46.72 -11.76 37.05
C GLU A 8 -46.42 -11.39 35.58
N ASN A 9 -47.47 -11.19 34.76
CA ASN A 9 -47.36 -10.76 33.37
C ASN A 9 -46.93 -9.28 33.21
N ALA A 10 -47.25 -8.42 34.18
CA ALA A 10 -46.87 -7.01 34.14
C ALA A 10 -45.36 -6.81 34.30
N VAL A 11 -44.68 -7.77 34.94
CA VAL A 11 -43.23 -7.76 35.18
C VAL A 11 -42.48 -8.59 34.14
N SER A 12 -43.05 -9.69 33.65
CA SER A 12 -42.39 -10.57 32.67
C SER A 12 -42.25 -9.94 31.28
N VAL A 13 -43.24 -9.15 30.83
CA VAL A 13 -43.22 -8.51 29.50
C VAL A 13 -42.08 -7.47 29.37
N PRO A 14 -41.90 -6.51 30.30
CA PRO A 14 -40.77 -5.58 30.24
C PRO A 14 -39.41 -6.27 30.36
N ILE A 15 -39.29 -7.30 31.20
CA ILE A 15 -38.02 -8.04 31.38
C ILE A 15 -37.65 -8.80 30.11
N GLY A 16 -38.61 -9.50 29.48
CA GLY A 16 -38.38 -10.19 28.21
C GLY A 16 -38.01 -9.23 27.08
N PHE A 17 -38.64 -8.05 27.05
CA PHE A 17 -38.30 -7.00 26.10
C PHE A 17 -36.89 -6.45 26.32
N ILE A 18 -36.51 -6.11 27.55
CA ILE A 18 -35.16 -5.62 27.87
C ILE A 18 -34.12 -6.67 27.52
N LEU A 19 -34.35 -7.93 27.88
CA LEU A 19 -33.42 -9.02 27.59
C LEU A 19 -33.20 -9.21 26.07
N THR A 20 -34.28 -9.27 25.29
CA THR A 20 -34.19 -9.42 23.83
C THR A 20 -33.57 -8.19 23.16
N PHE A 21 -33.89 -7.00 23.65
CA PHE A 21 -33.26 -5.76 23.20
C PHE A 21 -31.76 -5.74 23.49
N SER A 22 -31.34 -6.10 24.70
CA SER A 22 -29.93 -6.19 25.08
C SER A 22 -29.17 -7.20 24.21
N ILE A 23 -29.72 -8.39 23.97
CA ILE A 23 -29.11 -9.38 23.09
C ILE A 23 -28.98 -8.82 21.66
N THR A 24 -30.01 -8.16 21.15
CA THR A 24 -30.00 -7.57 19.80
C THR A 24 -28.92 -6.51 19.66
N VAL A 25 -28.80 -5.61 20.65
CA VAL A 25 -27.75 -4.58 20.66
C VAL A 25 -26.36 -5.21 20.72
N LEU A 26 -26.16 -6.24 21.55
CA LEU A 26 -24.88 -6.95 21.62
C LEU A 26 -24.52 -7.60 20.28
N VAL A 27 -25.46 -8.30 19.66
CA VAL A 27 -25.26 -8.91 18.33
C VAL A 27 -24.96 -7.84 17.29
N LEU A 28 -25.66 -6.71 17.31
CA LEU A 28 -25.42 -5.59 16.40
C LEU A 28 -24.00 -5.02 16.56
N VAL A 29 -23.56 -4.78 17.79
CA VAL A 29 -22.20 -4.25 18.06
C VAL A 29 -21.13 -5.24 17.59
N VAL A 30 -21.30 -6.54 17.87
CA VAL A 30 -20.35 -7.58 17.44
C VAL A 30 -20.28 -7.65 15.91
N THR A 31 -21.44 -7.71 15.24
CA THR A 31 -21.49 -7.78 13.77
C THR A 31 -20.85 -6.55 13.12
N LEU A 32 -21.17 -5.34 13.59
CA LEU A 32 -20.54 -4.11 13.08
C LEU A 32 -19.03 -4.14 13.24
N THR A 33 -18.54 -4.54 14.42
CA THR A 33 -17.10 -4.65 14.68
C THR A 33 -16.43 -5.66 13.75
N SER A 34 -17.07 -6.81 13.51
CA SER A 34 -16.57 -7.80 12.54
C SER A 34 -16.51 -7.24 11.11
N PHE A 35 -17.53 -6.49 10.69
CA PHE A 35 -17.53 -5.83 9.38
C PHE A 35 -16.41 -4.81 9.24
N TYR A 36 -16.16 -3.99 10.26
CA TYR A 36 -15.05 -3.04 10.25
C TYR A 36 -13.69 -3.74 10.13
N SER A 37 -13.47 -4.81 10.89
CA SER A 37 -12.22 -5.57 10.80
C SER A 37 -12.03 -6.24 9.44
N MET A 38 -13.10 -6.75 8.84
CA MET A 38 -13.05 -7.34 7.49
C MET A 38 -12.75 -6.28 6.42
N MET A 39 -13.36 -5.10 6.52
CA MET A 39 -13.10 -3.99 5.61
C MET A 39 -11.64 -3.53 5.69
N ASP A 40 -11.11 -3.42 6.91
CA ASP A 40 -9.73 -3.01 7.16
C ASP A 40 -8.72 -4.00 6.56
N GLN A 41 -8.97 -5.31 6.71
CA GLN A 41 -8.16 -6.35 6.08
C GLN A 41 -8.23 -6.31 4.54
N ALA A 42 -9.41 -6.01 3.99
CA ALA A 42 -9.58 -5.84 2.55
C ALA A 42 -8.80 -4.63 2.03
N GLU A 43 -8.84 -3.49 2.74
CA GLU A 43 -8.05 -2.29 2.44
C GLU A 43 -6.55 -2.60 2.43
N GLN A 44 -6.08 -3.33 3.45
CA GLN A 44 -4.68 -3.74 3.56
C GLN A 44 -4.25 -4.69 2.42
N THR A 45 -5.13 -5.61 2.03
CA THR A 45 -4.86 -6.54 0.92
C THR A 45 -4.73 -5.79 -0.40
N VAL A 46 -5.70 -4.93 -0.71
CA VAL A 46 -5.66 -4.11 -1.93
C VAL A 46 -4.42 -3.23 -1.95
N MET A 47 -4.08 -2.59 -0.82
CA MET A 47 -2.88 -1.75 -0.73
C MET A 47 -1.61 -2.54 -0.99
N ARG A 48 -1.49 -3.76 -0.45
CA ARG A 48 -0.35 -4.64 -0.69
C ARG A 48 -0.24 -5.03 -2.16
N ASP A 49 -1.36 -5.40 -2.78
CA ASP A 49 -1.39 -5.81 -4.19
C ASP A 49 -1.00 -4.64 -5.10
N GLU A 50 -1.53 -3.43 -4.86
CA GLU A 50 -1.16 -2.22 -5.61
C GLU A 50 0.32 -1.84 -5.42
N PHE A 51 0.85 -1.95 -4.20
CA PHE A 51 2.29 -1.75 -3.95
C PHE A 51 3.14 -2.76 -4.73
N GLU A 52 2.74 -4.04 -4.77
CA GLU A 52 3.46 -5.06 -5.53
C GLU A 52 3.42 -4.78 -7.04
N ILE A 53 2.26 -4.39 -7.58
CA ILE A 53 2.09 -4.02 -9.00
C ILE A 53 2.98 -2.82 -9.35
N HIS A 54 2.90 -1.73 -8.59
CA HIS A 54 3.67 -0.52 -8.87
C HIS A 54 5.17 -0.73 -8.65
N GLY A 55 5.57 -1.42 -7.58
CA GLY A 55 6.96 -1.76 -7.34
C GLY A 55 7.53 -2.66 -8.45
N SER A 56 6.74 -3.62 -8.94
CA SER A 56 7.14 -4.49 -10.05
C SER A 56 7.29 -3.71 -11.36
N ASP A 57 6.37 -2.80 -11.69
CA ASP A 57 6.49 -1.94 -12.89
C ASP A 57 7.76 -1.09 -12.83
N ILE A 58 8.08 -0.50 -11.67
CA ILE A 58 9.31 0.26 -11.48
C ILE A 58 10.55 -0.63 -11.65
N ALA A 59 10.57 -1.82 -11.04
CA ALA A 59 11.68 -2.75 -11.16
C ALA A 59 11.93 -3.18 -12.61
N VAL A 60 10.85 -3.44 -13.37
CA VAL A 60 10.94 -3.77 -14.81
C VAL A 60 11.51 -2.59 -15.60
N ARG A 61 11.11 -1.35 -15.30
CA ARG A 61 11.66 -0.16 -15.96
C ARG A 61 13.14 0.03 -15.67
N ILE A 62 13.57 -0.17 -14.41
CA ILE A 62 14.98 -0.11 -14.02
C ILE A 62 15.79 -1.15 -14.79
N ALA A 63 15.34 -2.41 -14.82
CA ALA A 63 16.01 -3.48 -15.56
C ALA A 63 16.05 -3.22 -17.08
N ALA A 64 15.00 -2.61 -17.63
CA ALA A 64 14.95 -2.23 -19.04
C ALA A 64 15.95 -1.13 -19.38
N ILE A 65 16.11 -0.12 -18.50
CA ILE A 65 17.14 0.92 -18.63
C ILE A 65 18.53 0.27 -18.62
N ASP A 66 18.81 -0.56 -17.61
CA ASP A 66 20.07 -1.28 -17.44
C ASP A 66 20.43 -2.11 -18.69
N THR A 67 19.48 -2.94 -19.15
CA THR A 67 19.66 -3.75 -20.37
C THR A 67 19.89 -2.89 -21.62
N THR A 68 19.19 -1.75 -21.73
CA THR A 68 19.35 -0.85 -22.89
C THR A 68 20.72 -0.19 -22.89
N VAL A 69 21.21 0.21 -21.72
CA VAL A 69 22.56 0.75 -21.54
C VAL A 69 23.60 -0.31 -21.91
N ALA A 70 23.48 -1.52 -21.37
CA ALA A 70 24.39 -2.63 -21.66
C ALA A 70 24.50 -2.93 -23.17
N ILE A 71 23.36 -3.03 -23.87
CA ILE A 71 23.33 -3.27 -25.33
C ILE A 71 24.00 -2.14 -26.10
N ALA A 72 23.80 -0.89 -25.69
CA ALA A 72 24.39 0.26 -26.36
C ALA A 72 25.91 0.34 -26.13
N GLU A 73 26.37 0.07 -24.91
CA GLU A 73 27.80 -0.01 -24.58
C GLU A 73 28.49 -1.13 -25.37
N ASP A 74 27.88 -2.32 -25.44
CA ASP A 74 28.38 -3.44 -26.24
C ASP A 74 28.47 -3.11 -27.74
N ALA A 75 27.53 -2.30 -28.25
CA ALA A 75 27.54 -1.81 -29.62
C ALA A 75 28.54 -0.66 -29.86
N GLY A 76 29.22 -0.16 -28.83
CA GLY A 76 30.12 0.99 -28.91
C GLY A 76 29.40 2.33 -29.11
N SER A 77 28.10 2.38 -28.78
CA SER A 77 27.25 3.57 -28.91
C SER A 77 26.97 4.16 -27.53
N GLY A 78 27.33 5.42 -27.31
CA GLY A 78 27.00 6.12 -26.07
C GLY A 78 25.53 6.54 -26.02
N ILE A 79 24.82 6.20 -24.94
CA ILE A 79 23.50 6.75 -24.65
C ILE A 79 23.67 8.11 -23.97
N GLN A 80 22.94 9.13 -24.43
CA GLN A 80 23.02 10.47 -23.83
C GLN A 80 22.12 10.61 -22.60
N GLU A 81 20.86 10.20 -22.69
CA GLU A 81 19.92 10.25 -21.56
C GLU A 81 18.74 9.32 -21.88
N ILE A 82 18.30 8.56 -20.88
CA ILE A 82 17.02 7.83 -20.94
C ILE A 82 16.15 8.40 -19.83
N SER A 83 14.97 8.91 -20.17
CA SER A 83 14.01 9.41 -19.21
C SER A 83 12.67 8.69 -19.33
N TYR A 84 12.16 8.23 -18.19
CA TYR A 84 10.84 7.64 -18.07
C TYR A 84 10.02 8.39 -17.05
N ARG A 85 8.81 8.79 -17.45
CA ARG A 85 7.83 9.31 -16.50
C ARG A 85 7.17 8.15 -15.77
N LEU A 86 7.14 8.26 -14.46
CA LEU A 86 6.49 7.31 -13.58
C LEU A 86 5.20 7.95 -13.07
N SER A 87 4.07 7.36 -13.45
CA SER A 87 2.74 7.79 -13.00
C SER A 87 2.33 6.92 -11.83
N LEU A 88 2.43 7.47 -10.63
CA LEU A 88 1.96 6.83 -9.41
C LEU A 88 0.74 7.59 -8.86
N PRO A 89 -0.22 6.90 -8.25
CA PRO A 89 -1.37 7.55 -7.63
C PRO A 89 -0.94 8.31 -6.37
N ASP A 90 -1.54 9.47 -6.10
CA ASP A 90 -1.23 10.26 -4.88
C ASP A 90 -1.55 9.49 -3.59
N ARG A 91 -2.52 8.58 -3.65
CA ARG A 91 -2.98 7.74 -2.54
C ARG A 91 -3.36 6.35 -3.02
N ILE A 92 -3.02 5.32 -2.22
CA ILE A 92 -3.45 3.94 -2.44
C ILE A 92 -4.35 3.56 -1.27
N ALA A 93 -5.55 3.06 -1.58
CA ALA A 93 -6.59 2.81 -0.59
C ALA A 93 -6.91 4.02 0.33
N GLY A 94 -6.75 5.24 -0.19
CA GLY A 94 -6.98 6.49 0.56
C GLY A 94 -5.82 6.91 1.48
N LYS A 95 -4.72 6.16 1.51
CA LYS A 95 -3.55 6.43 2.37
C LYS A 95 -2.37 6.96 1.57
N GLU A 96 -1.57 7.81 2.22
CA GLU A 96 -0.26 8.25 1.72
C GLU A 96 0.78 7.15 1.96
N TYR A 97 1.79 7.13 1.10
CA TYR A 97 2.82 6.11 1.12
C TYR A 97 4.17 6.70 0.70
N SER A 98 5.22 5.98 1.08
CA SER A 98 6.59 6.27 0.68
C SER A 98 7.20 5.11 -0.10
N ILE A 99 8.12 5.43 -1.00
CA ILE A 99 8.90 4.48 -1.79
C ILE A 99 10.36 4.75 -1.50
N GLU A 100 11.05 3.77 -0.95
CA GLU A 100 12.48 3.81 -0.69
C GLU A 100 13.22 2.91 -1.67
N PHE A 101 14.25 3.45 -2.31
CA PHE A 101 15.16 2.73 -3.19
C PHE A 101 16.47 2.48 -2.46
N SER A 102 16.82 1.21 -2.25
CA SER A 102 18.07 0.80 -1.63
C SER A 102 19.01 0.20 -2.67
N ASN A 103 20.22 0.75 -2.81
CA ASN A 103 21.27 0.21 -3.67
C ASN A 103 22.16 -0.85 -3.00
N ILE A 104 22.00 -1.03 -1.68
CA ILE A 104 22.77 -2.03 -0.92
C ILE A 104 22.08 -3.39 -1.03
N THR A 105 20.75 -3.39 -0.98
CA THR A 105 19.94 -4.61 -1.00
C THR A 105 19.29 -4.86 -2.36
N ASN A 106 19.37 -3.89 -3.28
CA ASN A 106 18.70 -3.90 -4.59
C ASN A 106 17.20 -4.13 -4.47
N ASP A 107 16.58 -3.41 -3.53
CA ASP A 107 15.15 -3.51 -3.26
C ASP A 107 14.47 -2.16 -3.28
N ILE A 108 13.24 -2.17 -3.78
CA ILE A 108 12.25 -1.11 -3.66
C ILE A 108 11.36 -1.46 -2.48
N ILE A 109 11.33 -0.59 -1.46
CA ILE A 109 10.49 -0.75 -0.28
C ILE A 109 9.36 0.26 -0.37
N ILE A 110 8.13 -0.23 -0.45
CA ILE A 110 6.93 0.61 -0.46
C ILE A 110 6.21 0.42 0.87
N ALA A 111 5.95 1.53 1.56
CA ALA A 111 5.38 1.53 2.90
C ALA A 111 4.29 2.58 3.04
N SER A 112 3.17 2.22 3.67
CA SER A 112 2.13 3.18 4.06
C SER A 112 2.60 4.04 5.23
N GLU A 113 2.38 5.35 5.19
CA GLU A 113 2.82 6.27 6.26
C GLU A 113 2.06 6.08 7.58
N GLU A 114 0.76 5.77 7.50
CA GLU A 114 -0.09 5.66 8.68
C GLU A 114 -0.09 4.26 9.33
N ARG A 115 0.44 3.24 8.63
CA ARG A 115 0.29 1.84 9.00
C ARG A 115 1.56 1.06 8.67
N ASP A 116 2.37 0.82 9.69
CA ASP A 116 3.61 0.04 9.60
C ASP A 116 3.41 -1.40 9.07
N GLU A 117 2.17 -1.92 9.10
CA GLU A 117 1.86 -3.30 8.73
C GLU A 117 1.76 -3.54 7.21
N THR A 118 1.67 -2.49 6.37
CA THR A 118 1.67 -2.65 4.90
C THR A 118 2.99 -2.19 4.32
N ARG A 119 3.96 -3.10 4.34
CA ARG A 119 5.28 -2.93 3.72
C ARG A 119 5.49 -4.01 2.67
N VAL A 120 5.75 -3.58 1.45
CA VAL A 120 6.08 -4.46 0.33
C VAL A 120 7.51 -4.22 -0.08
N LYS A 121 8.22 -5.31 -0.33
CA LYS A 121 9.61 -5.32 -0.74
C LYS A 121 9.69 -5.97 -2.11
N VAL A 122 10.05 -5.18 -3.13
CA VAL A 122 10.18 -5.65 -4.50
C VAL A 122 11.66 -5.60 -4.89
N PRO A 123 12.30 -6.74 -5.18
CA PRO A 123 13.68 -6.75 -5.64
C PRO A 123 13.75 -6.20 -7.07
N TYR A 124 14.84 -5.51 -7.39
CA TYR A 124 15.20 -5.13 -8.75
C TYR A 124 16.60 -5.65 -9.09
N SER A 125 16.90 -5.76 -10.38
CA SER A 125 18.20 -6.22 -10.86
C SER A 125 18.82 -5.16 -11.75
N THR A 126 20.07 -4.81 -11.45
CA THR A 126 20.94 -4.01 -12.31
C THR A 126 22.33 -4.66 -12.32
N GLU A 127 22.92 -4.82 -13.49
CA GLU A 127 24.27 -5.40 -13.65
C GLU A 127 25.29 -4.31 -13.97
N ASP A 128 24.97 -3.43 -14.92
CA ASP A 128 25.89 -2.43 -15.43
C ASP A 128 25.67 -1.05 -14.81
N THR A 129 24.47 -0.77 -14.31
CA THR A 129 24.09 0.53 -13.74
C THR A 129 23.83 0.45 -12.23
N THR A 130 23.94 1.60 -11.55
CA THR A 130 23.62 1.72 -10.11
C THR A 130 22.43 2.64 -9.88
N VAL A 131 21.43 2.21 -9.11
CA VAL A 131 20.32 3.08 -8.70
C VAL A 131 20.75 3.98 -7.54
N THR A 132 20.47 5.28 -7.62
CA THR A 132 20.76 6.21 -6.53
C THR A 132 19.76 6.02 -5.38
N PRO A 133 20.23 5.84 -4.13
CA PRO A 133 19.33 5.72 -2.99
C PRO A 133 18.51 6.99 -2.79
N THR A 134 17.19 6.83 -2.74
CA THR A 134 16.26 7.95 -2.59
C THR A 134 14.95 7.48 -1.96
N THR A 135 14.24 8.43 -1.35
CA THR A 135 12.90 8.19 -0.80
C THR A 135 11.93 9.16 -1.45
N LEU A 136 10.89 8.62 -2.08
CA LEU A 136 9.80 9.37 -2.68
C LEU A 136 8.59 9.31 -1.75
N TYR A 137 7.87 10.42 -1.67
CA TYR A 137 6.63 10.56 -0.90
C TYR A 137 5.48 10.81 -1.86
N SER A 138 4.35 10.12 -1.70
CA SER A 138 3.21 10.14 -2.64
C SER A 138 2.61 11.55 -2.85
N SER A 139 2.86 12.49 -1.93
CA SER A 139 2.42 13.88 -2.01
C SER A 139 3.09 14.73 -3.10
N LYS A 140 4.15 14.22 -3.74
CA LYS A 140 4.96 14.94 -4.75
C LYS A 140 4.34 14.94 -6.15
N GLY A 141 3.46 13.98 -6.47
CA GLY A 141 2.73 13.90 -7.73
C GLY A 141 3.48 13.12 -8.84
N GLU A 142 4.08 13.82 -9.81
CA GLU A 142 4.80 13.17 -10.91
C GLU A 142 6.24 12.81 -10.52
N TYR A 143 6.68 11.61 -10.91
CA TYR A 143 8.05 11.14 -10.70
C TYR A 143 8.73 10.87 -12.03
N LEU A 144 10.05 10.97 -12.03
CA LEU A 144 10.88 10.75 -13.20
C LEU A 144 12.05 9.85 -12.86
N ILE A 145 12.28 8.87 -13.73
CA ILE A 145 13.44 7.99 -13.70
C ILE A 145 14.37 8.46 -14.81
N VAL A 146 15.59 8.86 -14.46
CA VAL A 146 16.61 9.39 -15.38
C VAL A 146 17.86 8.54 -15.29
N TYR A 147 18.35 8.07 -16.43
CA TYR A 147 19.71 7.52 -16.52
C TYR A 147 20.72 8.64 -16.82
N ASN A 148 21.75 8.74 -15.98
CA ASN A 148 22.86 9.66 -16.15
C ASN A 148 24.12 8.91 -16.64
N PRO A 149 24.57 9.13 -17.89
CA PRO A 149 25.72 8.42 -18.45
C PRO A 149 27.06 8.87 -17.87
N ILE A 150 27.12 10.03 -17.20
CA ILE A 150 28.38 10.55 -16.63
C ILE A 150 28.75 9.77 -15.37
N THR A 151 27.76 9.50 -14.54
CA THR A 151 27.91 8.78 -13.27
C THR A 151 27.56 7.30 -13.39
N ASN A 152 26.97 6.89 -14.52
CA ASN A 152 26.40 5.57 -14.76
C ASN A 152 25.36 5.17 -13.68
N THR A 153 24.52 6.15 -13.32
CA THR A 153 23.50 6.01 -12.27
C THR A 153 22.10 6.21 -12.81
N ILE A 154 21.13 5.53 -12.19
CA ILE A 154 19.71 5.75 -12.38
C ILE A 154 19.21 6.59 -11.21
N ASP A 155 18.84 7.83 -11.50
CA ASP A 155 18.29 8.78 -10.55
C ASP A 155 16.76 8.78 -10.61
N ILE A 156 16.11 8.80 -9.45
CA ILE A 156 14.65 8.79 -9.34
C ILE A 156 14.23 9.98 -8.49
N SER A 157 13.38 10.86 -9.05
CA SER A 157 13.00 12.13 -8.42
C SER A 157 11.54 12.47 -8.61
#